data_AF-A0AA96RSA7-F1
#
_entry.id   AF-A0AA96RSA7-F1
#
_cell.length_a   1.000
_cell.length_b   1.000
_cell.length_c   1.000
_cell.angle_alpha   90.00
_cell.angle_beta   90.00
_cell.angle_gamma   90.00
#
_symmetry.space_group_name_H-M   'P 1'
#
loop_
_entity.id
_entity.type
_entity.pdbx_description
1 polymer ?
#
loop_
_entity_poly.entity_id
_entity_poly.type
_entity_poly.pdbx_seq_one_letter_code
_entity_poly.pdbx_strand_id
1 'polypeptide(L)'
;MELSKYFSPKKIGIFSLFLLLSWGLLYTWLVLMHKMDEKVAATLPSSPIIYGCIALSVVSLIIQNKAGAFTELLLIAFWLMVIFVYLIITFTVLLNATPDFNDLVFYYECYLILFFGGSPLYLIVRMI
;
A
#
# COMPACT_ATOMS: atom_id res chain seq x y z
N MET A 1 5.23 17.53 -27.19
CA MET A 1 5.01 16.35 -26.32
C MET A 1 3.52 16.26 -26.05
N GLU A 2 2.80 15.32 -26.65
CA GLU A 2 1.33 15.26 -26.57
C GLU A 2 0.87 14.76 -25.20
N LEU A 3 0.62 15.70 -24.30
CA LEU A 3 0.08 15.47 -22.95
C LEU A 3 -1.23 14.65 -22.97
N SER A 4 -2.03 14.77 -24.04
CA SER A 4 -3.27 14.02 -24.25
C SER A 4 -3.11 12.50 -24.20
N LYS A 5 -1.94 11.96 -24.59
CA LYS A 5 -1.68 10.52 -24.61
C LYS A 5 -1.52 9.92 -23.20
N TYR A 6 -1.11 10.74 -22.22
CA TYR A 6 -0.93 10.31 -20.83
C TYR A 6 -2.23 10.44 -20.00
N PHE A 7 -3.13 11.34 -20.39
CA PHE A 7 -4.40 11.62 -19.71
C PHE A 7 -5.62 11.01 -20.42
N SER A 8 -5.45 9.81 -20.99
CA SER A 8 -6.61 9.03 -21.44
C SER A 8 -7.56 8.77 -20.26
N PRO A 9 -8.90 8.82 -20.45
CA PRO A 9 -9.87 8.51 -19.40
C PRO A 9 -9.60 7.17 -18.69
N LYS A 10 -9.08 6.17 -19.42
CA LYS A 10 -8.67 4.88 -18.85
C LYS A 10 -7.51 5.01 -17.87
N LYS A 11 -6.49 5.82 -18.20
CA LYS A 11 -5.34 6.07 -17.33
C LYS A 11 -5.74 6.88 -16.10
N ILE A 12 -6.64 7.85 -16.29
CA ILE A 12 -7.24 8.63 -15.20
C ILE A 12 -7.95 7.73 -14.21
N GLY A 13 -8.82 6.84 -14.69
CA GLY A 13 -9.49 5.87 -13.82
C GLY A 13 -8.51 5.03 -13.00
N ILE A 14 -7.41 4.57 -13.60
CA ILE A 14 -6.42 3.73 -12.91
C ILE A 14 -5.73 4.47 -11.76
N PHE A 15 -5.16 5.65 -12.00
CA PHE A 15 -4.48 6.36 -10.90
C PHE A 15 -5.47 6.89 -9.86
N SER A 16 -6.70 7.26 -10.26
CA SER A 16 -7.76 7.61 -9.31
C SER A 16 -8.12 6.43 -8.40
N LEU A 17 -8.24 5.22 -8.95
CA LEU A 17 -8.47 4.00 -8.17
C LEU A 17 -7.30 3.71 -7.23
N PHE A 18 -6.07 3.86 -7.69
CA PHE A 18 -4.89 3.71 -6.83
C PHE A 18 -4.87 4.73 -5.67
N LEU A 19 -5.23 5.98 -5.94
CA LEU A 19 -5.34 7.03 -4.91
C LEU A 19 -6.47 6.73 -3.91
N LEU A 20 -7.64 6.26 -4.38
CA LEU A 20 -8.74 5.83 -3.51
C LEU A 20 -8.34 4.66 -2.62
N LEU A 21 -7.64 3.66 -3.17
CA LEU A 21 -7.09 2.55 -2.40
C LEU A 21 -6.09 3.05 -1.34
N SER A 22 -5.15 3.89 -1.74
CA SER A 22 -4.15 4.48 -0.84
C SER A 22 -4.81 5.27 0.29
N TRP A 23 -5.84 6.05 -0.03
CA TRP A 23 -6.63 6.78 0.94
C TRP A 23 -7.35 5.85 1.92
N GLY A 24 -8.04 4.81 1.44
CA GLY A 24 -8.74 3.86 2.30
C GLY A 24 -7.81 3.11 3.26
N LEU A 25 -6.61 2.75 2.78
CA LEU A 25 -5.59 2.12 3.60
C LEU A 25 -5.04 3.08 4.67
N LEU A 26 -4.63 4.30 4.29
CA LEU A 26 -4.12 5.28 5.26
C LEU A 26 -5.22 5.78 6.22
N TYR A 27 -6.48 5.84 5.79
CA TYR A 27 -7.58 6.17 6.67
C TYR A 27 -7.82 5.09 7.73
N THR A 28 -7.74 3.82 7.33
CA THR A 28 -7.80 2.71 8.29
C THR A 28 -6.66 2.79 9.30
N TRP A 29 -5.44 3.14 8.86
CA TRP A 29 -4.31 3.40 9.77
C TRP A 29 -4.62 4.50 10.79
N LEU A 30 -5.18 5.62 10.33
CA LEU A 30 -5.54 6.74 11.19
C LEU A 30 -6.57 6.33 12.26
N VAL A 31 -7.57 5.52 11.89
CA VAL A 31 -8.56 4.99 12.84
C VAL A 31 -7.93 4.06 13.87
N LEU A 32 -7.00 3.19 13.44
CA LEU A 32 -6.29 2.27 14.34
C LEU A 32 -5.41 3.01 15.34
N MET A 33 -4.65 4.01 14.88
CA MET A 33 -3.82 4.85 15.74
C MET A 33 -4.64 5.66 16.74
N HIS A 34 -5.79 6.18 16.32
CA HIS A 34 -6.71 6.85 17.24
C HIS A 34 -7.23 5.91 18.32
N LYS A 35 -7.46 4.63 17.99
CA LYS A 35 -7.87 3.60 18.96
C LYS A 35 -6.77 3.21 19.94
N MET A 36 -5.50 3.35 19.57
CA MET A 36 -4.37 3.08 20.45
C MET A 36 -4.00 4.27 21.36
N ASP A 37 -4.70 5.41 21.24
CA ASP A 37 -4.30 6.68 21.84
C ASP A 37 -2.85 7.11 21.47
N GLU A 38 -2.31 6.55 20.39
CA GLU A 38 -0.96 6.84 19.92
C GLU A 38 -0.94 8.04 18.96
N LYS A 39 0.18 8.77 18.98
CA LYS A 39 0.40 9.89 18.07
C LYS A 39 0.68 9.37 16.67
N VAL A 40 -0.33 9.40 15.81
CA VAL A 40 -0.26 9.11 14.35
C VAL A 40 1.02 9.67 13.71
N ALA A 41 1.40 10.91 14.05
CA ALA A 41 2.57 11.60 13.49
C ALA A 41 3.93 10.95 13.80
N ALA A 42 4.01 10.07 14.80
CA ALA A 42 5.24 9.35 15.15
C ALA A 42 5.45 8.07 14.32
N THR A 43 4.48 7.71 13.47
CA THR A 43 4.45 6.41 12.79
C THR A 43 4.99 6.51 11.36
N LEU A 44 5.63 5.43 10.90
CA LEU A 44 6.22 5.36 9.56
C LEU A 44 5.19 5.55 8.42
N PRO A 45 3.96 5.01 8.49
CA PRO A 45 2.91 5.27 7.50
C PRO A 45 2.53 6.74 7.36
N SER A 46 2.77 7.55 8.40
CA SER A 46 2.50 8.99 8.41
C SER A 46 3.71 9.83 7.96
N SER A 47 4.83 9.18 7.65
CA SER A 47 6.04 9.85 7.22
C SER A 47 5.91 10.46 5.81
N PRO A 48 6.62 11.56 5.51
CA PRO A 48 6.68 12.13 4.17
C PRO A 48 7.16 11.14 3.08
N ILE A 49 7.92 10.12 3.48
CA ILE A 49 8.47 9.10 2.57
C ILE A 49 7.34 8.32 1.90
N ILE A 50 6.31 7.93 2.66
CA ILE A 50 5.17 7.17 2.13
C ILE A 50 4.40 7.98 1.10
N TYR A 51 4.17 9.27 1.35
CA TYR A 51 3.55 10.17 0.37
C TYR A 51 4.42 10.35 -0.88
N GLY A 52 5.75 10.39 -0.72
CA GLY A 52 6.69 10.36 -1.84
C GLY A 52 6.57 9.08 -2.67
N CYS A 53 6.46 7.91 -2.03
CA CYS A 53 6.26 6.62 -2.69
C CYS A 53 4.92 6.54 -3.42
N ILE A 54 3.84 7.11 -2.87
CA ILE A 54 2.53 7.20 -3.52
C ILE A 54 2.63 8.08 -4.77
N ALA A 55 3.23 9.26 -4.66
CA ALA A 55 3.43 10.16 -5.80
C ALA A 55 4.25 9.49 -6.91
N LEU A 56 5.35 8.81 -6.54
CA LEU A 56 6.17 8.06 -7.48
C LEU A 56 5.38 6.92 -8.16
N SER A 57 4.57 6.18 -7.40
CA SER A 57 3.71 5.13 -7.94
C SER A 57 2.68 5.66 -8.94
N VAL A 58 2.07 6.81 -8.67
CA VAL A 58 1.15 7.48 -9.60
C VAL A 58 1.87 7.86 -10.90
N VAL A 59 3.05 8.47 -10.80
CA VAL A 59 3.87 8.82 -11.98
C VAL A 59 4.21 7.55 -12.78
N SER A 60 4.68 6.50 -12.11
CA SER A 60 5.00 5.23 -12.77
C SER A 60 3.78 4.62 -13.45
N LEU A 61 2.60 4.60 -12.81
CA LEU A 61 1.35 4.11 -13.39
C LEU A 61 0.93 4.88 -14.66
N ILE A 62 1.14 6.20 -14.69
CA ILE A 62 0.84 7.03 -15.87
C ILE A 62 1.75 6.65 -17.05
N ILE A 63 3.02 6.36 -16.77
CA ILE A 63 4.05 6.05 -17.78
C ILE A 63 3.96 4.61 -18.28
N GLN A 64 3.32 3.69 -17.54
CA GLN A 64 3.15 2.29 -17.95
C GLN A 64 2.63 2.17 -19.40
N ASN A 65 3.38 1.45 -20.24
CA ASN A 65 3.01 1.14 -21.62
C ASN A 65 2.17 -0.15 -21.73
N LYS A 66 2.40 -1.11 -20.82
CA LYS A 66 1.66 -2.38 -20.76
C LYS A 66 0.41 -2.21 -19.89
N ALA A 67 -0.75 -2.64 -20.40
CA ALA A 67 -1.99 -2.71 -19.63
C ALA A 67 -1.86 -3.70 -18.45
N GLY A 68 -2.71 -3.58 -17.43
CA GLY A 68 -2.77 -4.52 -16.31
C GLY A 68 -1.87 -4.20 -15.11
N ALA A 69 -1.04 -3.16 -15.15
CA ALA A 69 -0.11 -2.80 -14.06
C ALA A 69 -0.80 -2.69 -12.70
N PHE A 70 -1.98 -2.05 -12.67
CA PHE A 70 -2.75 -1.88 -11.43
C PHE A 70 -3.39 -3.20 -10.95
N THR A 71 -3.84 -4.06 -11.87
CA THR A 71 -4.38 -5.37 -11.52
C THR A 71 -3.30 -6.28 -10.93
N GLU A 72 -2.10 -6.29 -11.53
CA GLU A 72 -0.96 -7.02 -10.99
C GLU A 72 -0.55 -6.48 -9.61
N LEU A 73 -0.56 -5.15 -9.43
CA LEU A 73 -0.30 -4.52 -8.13
C LEU A 73 -1.34 -4.92 -7.07
N LEU A 74 -2.63 -4.99 -7.44
CA LEU A 74 -3.69 -5.46 -6.55
C LEU A 74 -3.52 -6.93 -6.16
N LEU A 75 -3.08 -7.79 -7.09
CA LEU A 75 -2.76 -9.17 -6.78
C LEU A 75 -1.60 -9.28 -5.80
N ILE A 76 -0.53 -8.50 -5.99
CA ILE A 76 0.60 -8.43 -5.06
C ILE A 76 0.12 -7.97 -3.68
N ALA A 77 -0.71 -6.92 -3.61
CA ALA A 77 -1.27 -6.42 -2.36
C ALA A 77 -2.11 -7.50 -1.65
N PHE A 78 -2.95 -8.22 -2.41
CA PHE A 78 -3.77 -9.31 -1.87
C PHE A 78 -2.91 -10.43 -1.28
N TRP A 79 -1.90 -10.92 -2.01
CA TRP A 79 -1.01 -11.96 -1.52
C TRP A 79 -0.15 -11.50 -0.34
N LEU A 80 0.28 -10.24 -0.35
CA LEU A 80 0.98 -9.64 0.79
C LEU A 80 0.11 -9.67 2.04
N MET A 81 -1.17 -9.30 1.93
CA MET A 81 -2.12 -9.40 3.05
C MET A 81 -2.26 -10.83 3.57
N VAL A 82 -2.38 -11.82 2.68
CA VAL A 82 -2.45 -13.25 3.05
C VAL A 82 -1.20 -13.69 3.82
N ILE A 83 0.00 -13.24 3.40
CA ILE A 83 1.26 -13.50 4.10
C ILE A 83 1.21 -12.94 5.52
N PHE A 84 0.74 -11.70 5.69
CA PHE A 84 0.63 -11.09 7.02
C PHE A 84 -0.35 -11.82 7.94
N VAL A 85 -1.50 -12.26 7.41
CA VAL A 85 -2.44 -13.10 8.18
C VAL A 85 -1.78 -14.42 8.59
N TYR A 86 -1.02 -15.04 7.69
CA TYR A 86 -0.31 -16.27 8.01
C TYR A 86 0.80 -16.06 9.06
N LEU A 87 1.49 -14.92 9.03
CA LEU A 87 2.48 -14.56 10.04
C LEU A 87 1.82 -14.41 11.41
N ILE A 88 0.69 -13.71 11.53
CA ILE A 88 -0.06 -13.59 12.79
C ILE A 88 -0.34 -14.99 13.37
N ILE A 89 -0.92 -15.89 12.56
CA ILE A 89 -1.26 -17.25 12.98
C ILE A 89 0.00 -18.02 13.41
N THR A 90 1.07 -17.92 12.61
CA THR A 90 2.33 -18.64 12.88
C THR A 90 2.95 -18.18 14.20
N PHE A 91 3.05 -16.88 14.43
CA PHE A 91 3.60 -16.33 15.67
C PHE A 91 2.70 -16.63 16.87
N THR A 92 1.38 -16.56 16.73
CA THR A 92 0.42 -16.98 17.75
C THR A 92 0.66 -18.43 18.20
N VAL A 93 0.81 -19.35 17.25
CA VAL A 93 1.08 -20.77 17.55
C VAL A 93 2.46 -20.95 18.17
N LEU A 94 3.48 -20.30 17.61
CA LEU A 94 4.88 -20.44 18.05
C LEU A 94 5.10 -19.87 19.45
N LEU A 95 4.50 -18.73 19.75
CA LEU A 95 4.60 -18.06 21.05
C LEU A 95 3.55 -18.56 22.06
N ASN A 96 2.63 -19.42 21.62
CA ASN A 96 1.48 -19.90 22.40
C ASN A 96 0.71 -18.73 23.05
N ALA A 97 0.48 -17.67 22.26
CA ALA A 97 -0.13 -16.42 22.69
C ALA A 97 -1.26 -16.04 21.73
N THR A 98 -2.44 -15.73 22.25
CA THR A 98 -3.58 -15.29 21.43
C THR A 98 -3.29 -13.93 20.81
N PRO A 99 -3.56 -13.73 19.51
CA PRO A 99 -3.29 -12.47 18.86
C PRO A 99 -4.17 -11.38 19.46
N ASP A 100 -3.57 -10.26 19.79
CA ASP A 100 -4.27 -9.10 20.35
C ASP A 100 -4.43 -7.98 19.31
N PHE A 101 -4.98 -6.84 19.74
CA PHE A 101 -5.17 -5.69 18.88
C PHE A 101 -3.83 -5.05 18.46
N ASN A 102 -2.81 -5.10 19.31
CA ASN A 102 -1.50 -4.54 19.01
C ASN A 102 -0.80 -5.34 17.92
N ASP A 103 -0.93 -6.67 17.95
CA ASP A 103 -0.44 -7.53 16.87
C ASP A 103 -1.06 -7.11 15.53
N LEU A 104 -2.39 -6.99 15.47
CA LEU A 104 -3.10 -6.57 14.26
C LEU A 104 -2.56 -5.24 13.73
N VAL A 105 -2.39 -4.25 14.60
CA VAL A 105 -1.91 -2.92 14.23
C VAL A 105 -0.46 -2.98 13.73
N PHE A 106 0.41 -3.72 14.40
CA PHE A 106 1.81 -3.89 14.00
C PHE A 106 1.95 -4.52 12.61
N TYR A 107 1.24 -5.63 12.35
CA TYR A 107 1.29 -6.27 11.04
C TYR A 107 0.65 -5.41 9.95
N TYR A 108 -0.37 -4.63 10.30
CA TYR A 108 -0.96 -3.66 9.38
C TYR A 108 0.01 -2.52 9.04
N GLU A 109 0.77 -2.01 10.01
CA GLU A 109 1.84 -1.02 9.77
C GLU A 109 2.87 -1.56 8.76
N CYS A 110 3.34 -2.79 9.00
CA CYS A 110 4.29 -3.47 8.15
C CYS A 110 3.73 -3.70 6.74
N TYR A 111 2.46 -4.08 6.63
CA TYR A 111 1.77 -4.20 5.35
C TYR A 111 1.76 -2.88 4.58
N LEU A 112 1.44 -1.76 5.22
CA LEU A 112 1.42 -0.44 4.58
C LEU A 112 2.82 -0.03 4.10
N ILE A 113 3.85 -0.21 4.92
CA ILE A 113 5.23 0.14 4.57
C ILE A 113 5.68 -0.66 3.34
N LEU A 114 5.45 -1.98 3.34
CA LEU A 114 5.83 -2.84 2.21
C LEU A 114 5.00 -2.54 0.96
N PHE A 115 3.70 -2.31 1.10
CA PHE A 115 2.84 -1.98 -0.04
C PHE A 115 3.24 -0.65 -0.67
N PHE A 116 3.34 0.42 0.11
CA PHE A 116 3.68 1.75 -0.43
C PHE A 116 5.13 1.84 -0.88
N GLY A 117 6.08 1.29 -0.12
CA GLY A 117 7.49 1.26 -0.51
C GLY A 117 7.77 0.35 -1.71
N GLY A 118 7.09 -0.79 -1.79
CA GLY A 118 7.24 -1.77 -2.87
C GLY A 118 6.53 -1.38 -4.16
N SER A 119 5.39 -0.69 -4.09
CA SER A 119 4.62 -0.24 -5.26
C SER A 119 5.44 0.49 -6.32
N PRO A 120 6.19 1.57 -6.00
CA PRO A 120 6.96 2.28 -7.01
C PRO A 120 8.11 1.40 -7.55
N LEU A 121 8.76 0.61 -6.70
CA LEU A 121 9.84 -0.29 -7.12
C LEU A 121 9.34 -1.33 -8.13
N TYR A 122 8.23 -2.00 -7.82
CA TYR A 122 7.61 -2.97 -8.71
C TYR A 122 7.20 -2.32 -10.04
N LEU A 123 6.55 -1.15 -10.00
CA LEU A 123 6.12 -0.45 -11.20
C LEU A 123 7.30 -0.01 -12.08
N ILE A 124 8.40 0.46 -11.47
CA ILE A 124 9.64 0.80 -12.19
C ILE A 124 10.25 -0.45 -12.84
N VAL A 125 10.37 -1.55 -12.10
CA VAL A 125 10.90 -2.81 -12.63
C VAL A 125 10.06 -3.32 -13.81
N ARG A 126 8.73 -3.22 -13.71
CA ARG A 126 7.81 -3.63 -14.80
C ARG A 126 7.98 -2.82 -16.10
N MET A 127 8.53 -1.60 -16.00
CA MET A 127 8.80 -0.74 -17.15
C MET A 127 10.07 -1.13 -17.92
N ILE A 128 10.99 -1.85 -17.27
CA ILE A 128 12.18 -2.45 -17.90
C ILE A 128 11.75 -3.65 -18.75
#